data_AF-A0A174U291-F1
#
_entry.id   AF-A0A174U291-F1
#
_cell.length_a   1.000
_cell.length_b   1.000
_cell.length_c   1.000
_cell.angle_alpha   90.00
_cell.angle_beta   90.00
_cell.angle_gamma   90.00
#
_symmetry.space_group_name_H-M   'P 1'
#
loop_
_entity.id
_entity.type
_entity.pdbx_description
1 polymer ?
#
loop_
_entity_poly.entity_id
_entity_poly.type
_entity_poly.pdbx_seq_one_letter_code
_entity_poly.pdbx_strand_id
1 'polypeptide(L)'
;MGQLLLGEELARQGVEPALDYILRDVETRLDTALYLVRGGTVGKAITAAGEDGSAADRLEALAEDAGLLAGSMPRTVKDALSDLYAQGATFLPAVEADEALTAAGYGILKGDRLAGWAEGDAALGVNLVLGQVDADVVELPLDGGGVAALRVVGARTSVRPVLDGGALTGLSLTCTLDANMAEGNVDLRTEEVHASLEAALAQVEEARIRSALELAQELDADYLGLLRRAALARPWHKEALEGASLGALELELHVTAKLQRSYDAAR
;
A
#
# COMPACT_ATOMS: atom_id res chain seq x y z
N MET A 1 -21.61 2.58 4.43
CA MET A 1 -20.92 2.71 5.75
C MET A 1 -20.61 4.18 6.03
N GLY A 2 -20.22 4.59 7.24
CA GLY A 2 -19.77 5.97 7.49
C GLY A 2 -18.44 6.26 6.80
N GLN A 3 -18.22 7.49 6.36
CA GLN A 3 -16.98 7.93 5.71
C GLN A 3 -16.52 9.27 6.30
N LEU A 4 -15.21 9.44 6.46
CA LEU A 4 -14.59 10.67 6.92
C LEU A 4 -13.53 11.14 5.92
N LEU A 5 -13.62 12.43 5.57
CA LEU A 5 -12.64 13.12 4.74
C LEU A 5 -11.85 14.11 5.61
N LEU A 6 -10.54 14.02 5.57
CA LEU A 6 -9.63 14.97 6.19
C LEU A 6 -8.94 15.80 5.11
N GLY A 7 -8.98 17.12 5.23
CA GLY A 7 -8.27 18.00 4.29
C GLY A 7 -6.77 18.00 4.52
N GLU A 8 -5.98 18.16 3.46
CA GLU A 8 -4.52 18.22 3.52
C GLU A 8 -4.00 19.24 4.56
N GLU A 9 -4.58 20.45 4.61
CA GLU A 9 -4.15 21.48 5.56
C GLU A 9 -4.34 21.04 7.02
N LEU A 10 -5.49 20.44 7.33
CA LEU A 10 -5.75 19.86 8.65
C LEU A 10 -4.75 18.75 8.96
N ALA A 11 -4.50 17.85 8.00
CA ALA A 11 -3.57 16.74 8.17
C ALA A 11 -2.13 17.21 8.40
N ARG A 12 -1.71 18.33 7.78
CA ARG A 12 -0.39 18.93 8.04
C ARG A 12 -0.28 19.58 9.42
N GLN A 13 -1.39 20.13 9.94
CA GLN A 13 -1.43 20.75 11.26
C GLN A 13 -1.50 19.73 12.40
N GLY A 14 -2.19 18.61 12.17
CA GLY A 14 -2.40 17.53 13.13
C GLY A 14 -3.81 16.97 13.03
N VAL A 15 -3.95 15.65 12.85
CA VAL A 15 -5.25 14.96 12.76
C VAL A 15 -5.79 14.54 14.13
N GLU A 16 -4.98 14.59 15.19
CA GLU A 16 -5.37 14.12 16.53
C GLU A 16 -6.70 14.73 16.99
N PRO A 17 -6.95 16.06 16.92
CA PRO A 17 -8.23 16.62 17.36
C PRO A 17 -9.44 16.09 16.59
N ALA A 18 -9.26 15.79 15.29
CA ALA A 18 -10.32 15.24 14.45
C ALA A 18 -10.58 13.76 14.80
N LEU A 19 -9.54 12.98 15.05
CA LEU A 19 -9.66 11.59 15.49
C LEU A 19 -10.23 11.49 16.92
N ASP A 20 -9.83 12.38 17.82
CA ASP A 20 -10.32 12.45 19.19
C ASP A 20 -11.82 12.75 19.26
N TYR A 21 -12.29 13.62 18.36
CA TYR A 21 -13.71 13.91 18.23
C TYR A 21 -14.51 12.64 17.89
N ILE A 22 -14.01 11.84 16.93
CA ILE A 22 -14.63 10.57 16.54
C ILE A 22 -14.62 9.56 17.70
N LEU A 23 -13.55 9.50 18.48
CA LEU A 23 -13.49 8.57 19.62
C LEU A 23 -14.47 8.92 20.75
N ARG A 24 -14.90 10.18 20.82
CA ARG A 24 -15.81 10.68 21.87
C ARG A 24 -17.28 10.64 21.47
N ASP A 25 -17.58 10.51 20.19
CA ASP A 25 -18.95 10.39 19.70
C ASP A 25 -19.42 8.93 19.75
N VAL A 26 -20.58 8.71 20.37
CA VAL A 26 -21.16 7.39 20.67
C VAL A 26 -21.75 6.74 19.41
N GLU A 27 -22.03 7.53 18.36
CA GLU A 27 -22.56 7.03 17.09
C GLU A 27 -21.46 6.69 16.06
N THR A 28 -20.25 7.21 16.21
CA THR A 28 -19.18 6.97 15.25
C THR A 28 -18.46 5.65 15.50
N ARG A 29 -18.57 4.78 14.51
CA ARG A 29 -18.05 3.42 14.56
C ARG A 29 -16.58 3.43 14.11
N LEU A 30 -15.75 2.69 14.83
CA LEU A 30 -14.34 2.45 14.47
C LEU A 30 -14.14 1.88 13.06
N ASP A 31 -15.20 1.34 12.44
CA ASP A 31 -15.25 0.84 11.06
C ASP A 31 -15.45 1.94 9.99
N THR A 32 -15.56 3.21 10.39
CA THR A 32 -15.69 4.36 9.47
C THR A 32 -14.48 4.45 8.56
N ALA A 33 -14.71 4.51 7.24
CA ALA A 33 -13.66 4.66 6.24
C ALA A 33 -13.05 6.06 6.31
N LEU A 34 -11.73 6.17 6.15
CA LEU A 34 -10.97 7.40 6.34
C LEU A 34 -10.15 7.73 5.10
N TYR A 35 -10.31 8.95 4.58
CA TYR A 35 -9.64 9.43 3.37
C TYR A 35 -8.97 10.80 3.60
N LEU A 36 -7.84 11.03 2.91
CA LEU A 36 -7.23 12.36 2.80
C LEU A 36 -7.58 13.01 1.47
N VAL A 37 -7.96 14.29 1.51
CA VAL A 37 -8.18 15.11 0.32
C VAL A 37 -6.90 15.88 0.00
N ARG A 38 -6.32 15.61 -1.16
CA ARG A 38 -5.10 16.24 -1.68
C ARG A 38 -5.41 17.41 -2.60
N GLY A 39 -4.53 18.42 -2.59
CA GLY A 39 -4.59 19.52 -3.57
C GLY A 39 -5.79 20.46 -3.42
N GLY A 40 -6.58 20.33 -2.35
CA GLY A 40 -7.78 21.13 -2.15
C GLY A 40 -8.39 20.99 -0.76
N THR A 41 -9.56 21.61 -0.60
CA THR A 41 -10.35 21.53 0.65
C THR A 41 -11.40 20.44 0.54
N VAL A 42 -11.76 19.82 1.67
CA VAL A 42 -12.89 18.88 1.74
C VAL A 42 -14.17 19.47 1.16
N GLY A 43 -14.47 20.74 1.44
CA GLY A 43 -15.66 21.41 0.90
C GLY A 43 -15.69 21.47 -0.63
N LYS A 44 -14.55 21.75 -1.28
CA LYS A 44 -14.41 21.70 -2.75
C LYS A 44 -14.60 20.28 -3.28
N ALA A 45 -13.97 19.29 -2.65
CA ALA A 45 -14.11 17.89 -3.04
C ALA A 45 -15.56 17.41 -2.97
N ILE A 46 -16.29 17.73 -1.89
CA ILE A 46 -17.72 17.41 -1.74
C ILE A 46 -18.56 18.15 -2.78
N THR A 47 -18.27 19.43 -3.02
CA THR A 47 -19.04 20.24 -3.99
C THR A 47 -18.86 19.69 -5.39
N ALA A 48 -17.62 19.43 -5.82
CA ALA A 48 -17.32 18.89 -7.14
C ALA A 48 -17.94 17.49 -7.33
N ALA A 49 -17.79 16.61 -6.34
CA ALA A 49 -18.42 15.29 -6.35
C ALA A 49 -19.95 15.34 -6.42
N GLY A 50 -20.55 16.41 -5.89
CA GLY A 50 -21.97 16.68 -5.80
C GLY A 50 -22.65 17.09 -7.11
N GLU A 51 -21.89 17.48 -8.14
CA GLU A 51 -22.47 17.96 -9.41
C GLU A 51 -23.10 16.82 -10.23
N ASP A 52 -22.54 15.63 -10.16
CA ASP A 52 -22.96 14.43 -10.91
C ASP A 52 -23.32 13.22 -10.01
N GLY A 53 -23.59 13.44 -8.72
CA GLY A 53 -23.88 12.38 -7.74
C GLY A 53 -23.74 12.84 -6.30
N SER A 54 -23.52 11.93 -5.35
CA SER A 54 -23.10 12.30 -3.99
C SER A 54 -21.65 11.88 -3.73
N ALA A 55 -20.93 12.67 -2.92
CA ALA A 55 -19.57 12.32 -2.51
C ALA A 55 -19.52 10.97 -1.76
N ALA A 56 -20.59 10.65 -1.03
CA ALA A 56 -20.70 9.39 -0.30
C ALA A 56 -20.78 8.19 -1.24
N ASP A 57 -21.64 8.27 -2.27
CA ASP A 57 -21.78 7.20 -3.27
C ASP A 57 -20.48 7.00 -4.04
N ARG A 58 -19.74 8.07 -4.35
CA ARG A 58 -18.44 7.98 -5.05
C ARG A 58 -17.37 7.31 -4.20
N LEU A 59 -17.28 7.67 -2.92
CA LEU A 59 -16.34 7.04 -2.00
C LEU A 59 -16.73 5.59 -1.67
N GLU A 60 -18.02 5.26 -1.71
CA GLU A 60 -18.50 3.88 -1.59
C GLU A 60 -18.13 3.09 -2.85
N ALA A 61 -18.37 3.66 -4.04
CA ALA A 61 -17.91 3.08 -5.30
C ALA A 61 -16.38 2.93 -5.33
N LEU A 62 -15.60 3.92 -4.89
CA LEU A 62 -14.14 3.82 -4.78
C LEU A 62 -13.70 2.75 -3.78
N ALA A 63 -14.45 2.52 -2.70
CA ALA A 63 -14.15 1.47 -1.74
C ALA A 63 -14.49 0.08 -2.28
N GLU A 64 -15.58 -0.05 -3.03
CA GLU A 64 -15.96 -1.28 -3.74
C GLU A 64 -15.01 -1.57 -4.92
N ASP A 65 -14.62 -0.53 -5.64
CA ASP A 65 -13.69 -0.55 -6.78
C ASP A 65 -12.23 -0.48 -6.34
N ALA A 66 -11.91 -0.39 -5.04
CA ALA A 66 -10.52 -0.45 -4.59
C ALA A 66 -9.88 -1.80 -4.95
N GLY A 67 -10.68 -2.86 -5.04
CA GLY A 67 -10.27 -4.14 -5.61
C GLY A 67 -10.04 -4.12 -7.13
N LEU A 68 -10.35 -3.01 -7.81
CA LEU A 68 -10.17 -2.73 -9.24
C LEU A 68 -9.16 -1.60 -9.53
N LEU A 69 -8.74 -0.83 -8.50
CA LEU A 69 -7.76 0.26 -8.61
C LEU A 69 -6.45 -0.14 -7.93
N ALA A 70 -5.41 -0.42 -8.71
CA ALA A 70 -4.16 -1.00 -8.20
C ALA A 70 -3.45 -0.17 -7.11
N GLY A 71 -3.71 1.15 -7.01
CA GLY A 71 -2.96 2.08 -6.15
C GLY A 71 -3.69 2.65 -4.93
N SER A 72 -4.82 2.07 -4.51
CA SER A 72 -5.53 2.51 -3.29
C SER A 72 -6.18 1.33 -2.59
N MET A 73 -6.36 1.43 -1.27
CA MET A 73 -7.11 0.45 -0.50
C MET A 73 -7.83 1.11 0.68
N PRO A 74 -9.05 0.64 1.01
CA PRO A 74 -9.84 1.24 2.06
C PRO A 74 -9.16 1.04 3.42
N ARG A 75 -9.22 2.07 4.24
CA ARG A 75 -8.68 2.07 5.61
C ARG A 75 -9.70 2.71 6.53
N THR A 76 -9.78 2.19 7.75
CA THR A 76 -10.72 2.68 8.76
C THR A 76 -10.04 3.54 9.81
N VAL A 77 -10.85 4.26 10.60
CA VAL A 77 -10.38 4.96 11.81
C VAL A 77 -9.67 3.99 12.76
N LYS A 78 -10.16 2.75 12.90
CA LYS A 78 -9.51 1.71 13.71
C LYS A 78 -8.09 1.41 13.23
N ASP A 79 -7.91 1.24 11.92
CA ASP A 79 -6.61 0.88 11.35
C ASP A 79 -5.60 2.00 11.56
N ALA A 80 -6.02 3.24 11.29
CA ALA A 80 -5.20 4.43 11.51
C ALA A 80 -4.75 4.56 12.97
N LEU A 81 -5.69 4.49 13.92
CA LEU A 81 -5.38 4.61 15.34
C LEU A 81 -4.53 3.44 15.86
N SER A 82 -4.80 2.22 15.39
CA SER A 82 -4.03 1.04 15.80
C SER A 82 -2.57 1.15 15.37
N ASP A 83 -2.33 1.60 14.14
CA ASP A 83 -0.98 1.80 13.62
C ASP A 83 -0.28 2.96 14.34
N LEU A 84 -0.95 4.13 14.48
CA LEU A 84 -0.37 5.27 15.20
C LEU A 84 0.04 4.91 16.62
N TYR A 85 -0.77 4.11 17.33
CA TYR A 85 -0.44 3.64 18.66
C TYR A 85 0.70 2.61 18.65
N ALA A 86 0.72 1.68 17.69
CA ALA A 86 1.65 0.56 17.68
C ALA A 86 3.04 0.91 17.13
N GLN A 87 3.11 1.80 16.14
CA GLN A 87 4.33 2.08 15.36
C GLN A 87 4.54 3.58 15.07
N GLY A 88 3.69 4.46 15.60
CA GLY A 88 3.88 5.92 15.49
C GLY A 88 3.70 6.49 14.07
N ALA A 89 3.28 5.67 13.11
CA ALA A 89 3.02 6.10 11.75
C ALA A 89 1.94 5.24 11.10
N THR A 90 1.16 5.83 10.21
CA THR A 90 0.13 5.14 9.43
C THR A 90 0.04 5.74 8.03
N PHE A 91 -0.76 5.15 7.17
CA PHE A 91 -1.11 5.68 5.86
C PHE A 91 -2.62 5.64 5.67
N LEU A 92 -3.12 6.58 4.89
CA LEU A 92 -4.54 6.74 4.58
C LEU A 92 -4.72 6.87 3.07
N PRO A 93 -5.75 6.25 2.47
CA PRO A 93 -6.06 6.44 1.06
C PRO A 93 -6.30 7.92 0.78
N ALA A 94 -5.71 8.39 -0.32
CA ALA A 94 -5.80 9.76 -0.76
C ALA A 94 -6.74 9.86 -1.97
N VAL A 95 -7.45 10.98 -2.06
CA VAL A 95 -8.24 11.36 -3.23
C VAL A 95 -7.91 12.79 -3.63
N GLU A 96 -7.89 13.06 -4.93
CA GLU A 96 -7.80 14.43 -5.44
C GLU A 96 -9.12 15.17 -5.21
N ALA A 97 -9.03 16.48 -5.00
CA ALA A 97 -10.20 17.35 -4.84
C ALA A 97 -10.87 17.69 -6.19
N ASP A 98 -11.25 16.67 -6.96
CA ASP A 98 -11.93 16.77 -8.25
C ASP A 98 -13.37 16.21 -8.20
N GLU A 99 -14.08 16.24 -9.34
CA GLU A 99 -15.46 15.76 -9.46
C GLU A 99 -15.59 14.24 -9.27
N ALA A 100 -14.52 13.48 -9.50
CA ALA A 100 -14.52 12.02 -9.42
C ALA A 100 -14.02 11.49 -8.07
N LEU A 101 -13.41 12.34 -7.24
CA LEU A 101 -12.60 11.94 -6.08
C LEU A 101 -11.52 10.93 -6.48
N THR A 102 -10.80 11.23 -7.56
CA THR A 102 -9.82 10.31 -8.15
C THR A 102 -8.82 9.81 -7.12
N ALA A 103 -8.60 8.49 -7.06
CA ALA A 103 -7.62 7.88 -6.16
C ALA A 103 -6.21 8.43 -6.42
N ALA A 104 -5.53 8.83 -5.36
CA ALA A 104 -4.26 9.56 -5.40
C ALA A 104 -3.14 8.89 -4.57
N GLY A 105 -3.18 7.57 -4.46
CA GLY A 105 -2.25 6.82 -3.61
C GLY A 105 -2.59 6.97 -2.13
N TYR A 106 -1.57 7.24 -1.30
CA TYR A 106 -1.70 7.34 0.14
C TYR A 106 -1.03 8.57 0.72
N GLY A 107 -1.64 9.20 1.72
CA GLY A 107 -0.94 10.13 2.59
C GLY A 107 -0.36 9.41 3.79
N ILE A 108 0.90 9.70 4.08
CA ILE A 108 1.66 9.10 5.18
C ILE A 108 1.59 10.02 6.38
N LEU A 109 1.01 9.53 7.48
CA LEU A 109 1.02 10.22 8.76
C LEU A 109 2.18 9.70 9.63
N LYS A 110 3.01 10.61 10.14
CA LYS A 110 4.00 10.33 11.20
C LYS A 110 3.56 11.06 12.45
N GLY A 111 3.30 10.31 13.52
CA GLY A 111 2.50 10.80 14.64
C GLY A 111 1.13 11.26 14.13
N ASP A 112 0.70 12.44 14.55
CA ASP A 112 -0.58 13.01 14.14
C ASP A 112 -0.51 13.82 12.84
N ARG A 113 0.61 13.88 12.12
CA ARG A 113 0.79 14.82 10.99
C ARG A 113 1.13 14.15 9.67
N LEU A 114 0.62 14.72 8.59
CA LEU A 114 1.00 14.38 7.22
C LEU A 114 2.47 14.70 6.97
N ALA A 115 3.25 13.65 6.74
CA ALA A 115 4.69 13.70 6.49
C ALA A 115 5.03 13.64 5.00
N GLY A 116 4.22 12.93 4.19
CA GLY A 116 4.46 12.78 2.76
C GLY A 116 3.34 12.02 2.03
N TRP A 117 3.55 11.76 0.75
CA TRP A 117 2.61 11.04 -0.11
C TRP A 117 3.31 9.84 -0.74
N ALA A 118 2.69 8.66 -0.67
CA ALA A 118 3.08 7.49 -1.43
C ALA A 118 2.21 7.44 -2.69
N GLU A 119 2.84 7.65 -3.85
CA GLU A 119 2.17 7.75 -5.15
C GLU A 119 2.82 6.81 -6.16
N GLY A 120 2.11 6.48 -7.24
CA GLY A 120 2.63 5.63 -8.30
C GLY A 120 3.22 4.33 -7.75
N ASP A 121 4.51 4.11 -8.03
CA ASP A 121 5.24 2.91 -7.61
C ASP A 121 5.28 2.73 -6.09
N ALA A 122 5.37 3.81 -5.30
CA ALA A 122 5.35 3.71 -3.84
C ALA A 122 3.98 3.23 -3.33
N ALA A 123 2.88 3.69 -3.93
CA ALA A 123 1.53 3.24 -3.56
C ALA A 123 1.33 1.75 -3.88
N LEU A 124 1.78 1.31 -5.06
CA LEU A 124 1.77 -0.11 -5.45
C LEU A 124 2.68 -0.94 -4.52
N GLY A 125 3.83 -0.39 -4.12
CA GLY A 125 4.72 -0.97 -3.12
C GLY A 125 4.06 -1.21 -1.77
N VAL A 126 3.27 -0.25 -1.26
CA VAL A 126 2.48 -0.43 -0.02
C VAL A 126 1.58 -1.66 -0.14
N ASN A 127 0.86 -1.75 -1.27
CA ASN A 127 -0.07 -2.82 -1.57
C ASN A 127 0.62 -4.19 -1.61
N LEU A 128 1.77 -4.30 -2.27
CA LEU A 128 2.58 -5.53 -2.33
C LEU A 128 3.12 -5.94 -0.95
N VAL A 129 3.61 -5.00 -0.15
CA VAL A 129 4.16 -5.27 1.19
C VAL A 129 3.08 -5.80 2.14
N LEU A 130 1.84 -5.32 1.98
CA LEU A 130 0.67 -5.67 2.80
C LEU A 130 -0.16 -6.82 2.20
N GLY A 131 0.14 -7.25 0.98
CA GLY A 131 -0.54 -8.35 0.31
C GLY A 131 -1.93 -7.98 -0.22
N GLN A 132 -2.16 -6.73 -0.62
CA GLN A 132 -3.43 -6.19 -1.11
C GLN A 132 -3.30 -5.82 -2.59
N VAL A 133 -3.37 -6.81 -3.48
CA VAL A 133 -2.94 -6.71 -4.89
C VAL A 133 -4.05 -7.00 -5.90
N ASP A 134 -5.30 -6.88 -5.50
CA ASP A 134 -6.46 -7.43 -6.23
C ASP A 134 -6.65 -6.89 -7.67
N ALA A 135 -6.05 -5.73 -7.98
CA ALA A 135 -6.19 -5.03 -9.26
C ALA A 135 -4.90 -4.86 -10.06
N ASP A 136 -3.76 -5.34 -9.57
CA ASP A 136 -2.46 -5.01 -10.17
C ASP A 136 -2.20 -5.83 -11.44
N VAL A 137 -1.99 -5.13 -12.56
CA VAL A 137 -1.65 -5.73 -13.86
C VAL A 137 -0.36 -5.10 -14.34
N VAL A 138 0.63 -5.95 -14.59
CA VAL A 138 1.93 -5.59 -15.14
C VAL A 138 2.01 -6.00 -16.59
N GLU A 139 2.26 -5.03 -17.46
CA GLU A 139 2.53 -5.26 -18.87
C GLU A 139 4.03 -5.45 -19.10
N LEU A 140 4.42 -6.61 -19.60
CA LEU A 140 5.81 -6.95 -19.90
C LEU A 140 6.02 -7.13 -21.41
N PRO A 141 7.04 -6.50 -22.01
CA PRO A 141 7.36 -6.72 -23.41
C PRO A 141 7.87 -8.15 -23.64
N LEU A 142 7.51 -8.73 -24.78
CA LEU A 142 7.92 -10.07 -25.18
C LEU A 142 9.00 -10.04 -26.26
N ASP A 143 9.96 -10.98 -26.16
CA ASP A 143 10.96 -11.19 -27.21
C ASP A 143 10.27 -11.61 -28.51
N GLY A 144 10.46 -10.83 -29.58
CA GLY A 144 9.78 -11.02 -30.87
C GLY A 144 8.56 -10.13 -31.10
N GLY A 145 8.22 -9.27 -30.12
CA GLY A 145 7.17 -8.26 -30.24
C GLY A 145 5.85 -8.67 -29.58
N GLY A 146 5.13 -7.68 -29.06
CA GLY A 146 3.91 -7.88 -28.26
C GLY A 146 4.15 -7.66 -26.77
N VAL A 147 3.09 -7.82 -25.99
CA VAL A 147 3.05 -7.58 -24.54
C VAL A 147 2.34 -8.76 -23.88
N ALA A 148 2.87 -9.21 -22.75
CA ALA A 148 2.18 -10.11 -21.82
C ALA A 148 1.63 -9.26 -20.67
N ALA A 149 0.31 -9.33 -20.44
CA ALA A 149 -0.33 -8.72 -19.30
C ALA A 149 -0.41 -9.77 -18.18
N LEU A 150 0.29 -9.50 -17.06
CA LEU A 150 0.33 -10.37 -15.90
C LEU A 150 -0.46 -9.73 -14.77
N ARG A 151 -1.52 -10.39 -14.31
CA ARG A 151 -2.27 -9.96 -13.13
C ARG A 151 -1.65 -10.57 -11.89
N VAL A 152 -1.19 -9.74 -10.96
CA VAL A 152 -0.78 -10.19 -9.63
C VAL A 152 -2.05 -10.56 -8.85
N VAL A 153 -2.10 -11.77 -8.29
CA VAL A 153 -3.26 -12.29 -7.56
C VAL A 153 -2.93 -12.62 -6.10
N GLY A 154 -1.67 -12.48 -5.71
CA GLY A 154 -1.25 -12.62 -4.33
C GLY A 154 0.16 -12.11 -4.12
N ALA A 155 0.38 -11.45 -2.99
CA ALA A 155 1.70 -11.08 -2.51
C ALA A 155 1.82 -11.45 -1.04
N ARG A 156 2.93 -12.10 -0.66
CA ARG A 156 3.23 -12.44 0.73
C ARG A 156 4.61 -11.94 1.08
N THR A 157 4.66 -10.99 2.00
CA THR A 157 5.91 -10.40 2.47
C THR A 157 6.24 -10.87 3.88
N SER A 158 7.46 -11.36 4.08
CA SER A 158 8.01 -11.66 5.40
C SER A 158 9.11 -10.66 5.74
N VAL A 159 9.18 -10.27 7.01
CA VAL A 159 10.18 -9.32 7.52
C VAL A 159 10.95 -10.00 8.65
N ARG A 160 12.28 -9.86 8.65
CA ARG A 160 13.18 -10.42 9.67
C ARG A 160 14.19 -9.35 10.10
N PRO A 161 14.54 -9.27 11.39
CA PRO A 161 15.62 -8.40 11.84
C PRO A 161 16.97 -8.97 11.43
N VAL A 162 17.89 -8.09 11.01
CA VAL A 162 19.31 -8.36 10.80
C VAL A 162 20.07 -7.74 11.97
N LEU A 163 20.84 -8.57 12.67
CA LEU A 163 21.62 -8.15 13.83
C LEU A 163 23.12 -8.37 13.58
N ASP A 164 23.94 -7.43 14.04
CA ASP A 164 25.39 -7.60 14.20
C ASP A 164 25.78 -7.34 15.65
N GLY A 165 26.46 -8.30 16.28
CA GLY A 165 26.84 -8.19 17.69
C GLY A 165 25.68 -7.98 18.68
N GLY A 166 24.44 -8.27 18.28
CA GLY A 166 23.22 -8.02 19.06
C GLY A 166 22.58 -6.65 18.82
N ALA A 167 23.23 -5.76 18.07
CA ALA A 167 22.65 -4.49 17.62
C ALA A 167 21.84 -4.70 16.33
N LEU A 168 20.71 -4.03 16.21
CA LEU A 168 19.92 -4.03 14.98
C LEU A 168 20.61 -3.20 13.91
N THR A 169 21.00 -3.83 12.81
CA THR A 169 21.67 -3.18 11.68
C THR A 169 20.77 -3.04 10.47
N GLY A 170 19.75 -3.89 10.34
CA GLY A 170 18.87 -3.86 9.20
C GLY A 170 17.63 -4.73 9.33
N LEU A 171 16.83 -4.73 8.27
CA LEU A 171 15.72 -5.64 8.06
C LEU A 171 15.90 -6.37 6.73
N SER A 172 15.62 -7.66 6.73
CA SER A 172 15.54 -8.47 5.51
C SER A 172 14.07 -8.75 5.19
N LEU A 173 13.66 -8.33 4.00
CA LEU A 173 12.33 -8.51 3.46
C LEU A 173 12.37 -9.53 2.33
N THR A 174 11.46 -10.51 2.39
CA THR A 174 11.25 -11.46 1.29
C THR A 174 9.81 -11.41 0.86
N CYS A 175 9.56 -11.05 -0.40
CA CYS A 175 8.25 -11.04 -1.02
C CYS A 175 8.13 -12.18 -2.02
N THR A 176 7.05 -12.96 -1.93
CA THR A 176 6.67 -13.94 -2.96
C THR A 176 5.35 -13.53 -3.58
N LEU A 177 5.35 -13.46 -4.91
CA LEU A 177 4.21 -13.06 -5.73
C LEU A 177 3.63 -14.29 -6.43
N ASP A 178 2.31 -14.34 -6.47
CA ASP A 178 1.53 -15.27 -7.28
C ASP A 178 0.83 -14.44 -8.37
N ALA A 179 1.00 -14.79 -9.64
CA ALA A 179 0.43 -14.05 -10.77
C ALA A 179 -0.18 -14.98 -11.83
N ASN A 180 -1.18 -14.47 -12.55
CA ASN A 180 -1.84 -15.12 -13.68
C ASN A 180 -1.56 -14.33 -14.95
N MET A 181 -1.43 -15.01 -16.09
CA MET A 181 -1.48 -14.32 -17.37
C MET A 181 -2.91 -13.90 -17.68
N ALA A 182 -3.15 -12.60 -17.84
CA ALA A 182 -4.43 -12.03 -18.24
C ALA A 182 -4.57 -12.05 -19.76
N GLU A 183 -3.53 -11.62 -20.48
CA GLU A 183 -3.49 -11.59 -21.95
C GLU A 183 -2.07 -11.85 -22.46
N GLY A 184 -1.96 -12.56 -23.59
CA GLY A 184 -0.70 -12.84 -24.25
C GLY A 184 -0.85 -13.88 -25.37
N ASN A 185 -0.39 -13.57 -26.58
CA ASN A 185 -0.34 -14.49 -27.72
C ASN A 185 0.98 -15.28 -27.75
N VAL A 186 1.44 -15.76 -26.59
CA VAL A 186 2.69 -16.53 -26.48
C VAL A 186 2.37 -17.93 -26.02
N ASP A 187 2.98 -18.92 -26.68
CA ASP A 187 2.94 -20.30 -26.24
C ASP A 187 3.75 -20.42 -24.93
N LEU A 188 3.06 -20.21 -23.81
CA LEU A 188 3.55 -20.37 -22.44
C LEU A 188 4.05 -21.80 -22.13
N ARG A 189 4.19 -22.69 -23.11
CA ARG A 189 4.62 -24.08 -22.87
C ARG A 189 6.12 -24.25 -22.74
N THR A 190 6.91 -23.19 -22.91
CA THR A 190 8.37 -23.25 -22.80
C THR A 190 8.81 -22.71 -21.44
N GLU A 191 9.49 -23.54 -20.64
CA GLU A 191 9.93 -23.17 -19.28
C GLU A 191 10.80 -21.90 -19.27
N GLU A 192 11.58 -21.67 -20.33
CA GLU A 192 12.44 -20.50 -20.49
C GLU A 192 11.65 -19.19 -20.55
N VAL A 193 10.53 -19.16 -21.28
CA VAL A 193 9.66 -17.97 -21.37
C VAL A 193 8.98 -17.70 -20.04
N HIS A 194 8.51 -18.76 -19.35
CA HIS A 194 7.94 -18.64 -18.00
C HIS A 194 8.93 -18.03 -17.01
N ALA A 195 10.15 -18.58 -16.95
CA ALA A 195 11.19 -18.10 -16.05
C ALA A 195 11.58 -16.65 -16.35
N SER A 196 11.63 -16.27 -17.63
CA SER A 196 11.90 -14.88 -18.05
C SER A 196 10.80 -13.92 -17.60
N LEU A 197 9.53 -14.28 -17.76
CA LEU A 197 8.40 -13.46 -17.32
C LEU A 197 8.32 -13.36 -15.79
N GLU A 198 8.58 -14.44 -15.06
CA GLU A 198 8.66 -14.44 -13.59
C GLU A 198 9.78 -13.51 -13.10
N ALA A 199 10.97 -13.58 -13.71
CA ALA A 199 12.09 -12.71 -13.36
C ALA A 199 11.78 -11.24 -13.65
N ALA A 200 11.19 -10.95 -14.82
CA ALA A 200 10.82 -9.58 -15.20
C ALA A 200 9.71 -9.01 -14.30
N LEU A 201 8.69 -9.81 -13.96
CA LEU A 201 7.65 -9.42 -13.01
C LEU A 201 8.25 -9.14 -11.63
N ALA A 202 9.11 -10.05 -11.13
CA ALA A 202 9.78 -9.85 -9.85
C ALA A 202 10.60 -8.55 -9.83
N GLN A 203 11.27 -8.20 -10.92
CA GLN A 203 12.05 -6.97 -11.03
C GLN A 203 11.17 -5.71 -10.99
N VAL A 204 10.03 -5.69 -11.70
CA VAL A 204 9.09 -4.56 -11.69
C VAL A 204 8.53 -4.35 -10.29
N GLU A 205 8.07 -5.42 -9.65
CA GLU A 205 7.46 -5.33 -8.32
C GLU A 205 8.48 -5.09 -7.21
N GLU A 206 9.73 -5.54 -7.40
CA GLU A 206 10.84 -5.15 -6.52
C GLU A 206 11.05 -3.63 -6.53
N ALA A 207 11.01 -2.99 -7.71
CA ALA A 207 11.16 -1.54 -7.81
C ALA A 207 10.03 -0.80 -7.07
N ARG A 208 8.78 -1.27 -7.20
CA ARG A 208 7.61 -0.70 -6.50
C ARG A 208 7.73 -0.85 -4.98
N ILE A 209 8.04 -2.05 -4.48
CA ILE A 209 8.27 -2.28 -3.05
C ILE A 209 9.43 -1.39 -2.56
N ARG A 210 10.54 -1.33 -3.31
CA ARG A 210 11.69 -0.50 -2.96
C ARG A 210 11.33 0.98 -2.84
N SER A 211 10.51 1.51 -3.75
CA SER A 211 10.01 2.88 -3.66
C SER A 211 9.22 3.16 -2.37
N ALA A 212 8.38 2.21 -1.92
CA ALA A 212 7.69 2.34 -0.64
C ALA A 212 8.64 2.26 0.56
N LEU A 213 9.66 1.40 0.51
CA LEU A 213 10.65 1.28 1.58
C LEU A 213 11.55 2.53 1.68
N GLU A 214 11.99 3.07 0.54
CA GLU A 214 12.76 4.31 0.47
C GLU A 214 11.98 5.47 1.06
N LEU A 215 10.69 5.61 0.71
CA LEU A 215 9.82 6.63 1.31
C LEU A 215 9.70 6.46 2.84
N ALA A 216 9.56 5.23 3.33
CA ALA A 216 9.51 4.96 4.77
C ALA A 216 10.81 5.36 5.48
N GLN A 217 11.98 5.17 4.84
CA GLN A 217 13.28 5.59 5.37
C GLN A 217 13.45 7.11 5.31
N GLU A 218 13.09 7.75 4.20
CA GLU A 218 13.18 9.20 4.01
C GLU A 218 12.34 9.98 5.03
N LEU A 219 11.12 9.50 5.28
CA LEU A 219 10.23 10.08 6.30
C LEU A 219 10.57 9.61 7.71
N ASP A 220 11.40 8.58 7.83
CA ASP A 220 11.65 7.82 9.06
C ASP A 220 10.32 7.45 9.75
N ALA A 221 9.39 6.90 8.97
CA ALA A 221 8.02 6.60 9.38
C ALA A 221 7.70 5.14 9.09
N ASP A 222 7.48 4.32 10.13
CA ASP A 222 7.16 2.89 9.97
C ASP A 222 5.70 2.65 9.61
N TYR A 223 5.18 3.32 8.57
CA TYR A 223 3.78 3.20 8.17
C TYR A 223 3.43 1.81 7.61
N LEU A 224 4.43 0.97 7.31
CA LEU A 224 4.29 -0.42 6.88
C LEU A 224 4.38 -1.44 8.03
N GLY A 225 4.68 -0.97 9.26
CA GLY A 225 4.83 -1.79 10.46
C GLY A 225 5.96 -2.82 10.40
N LEU A 226 7.04 -2.52 9.68
CA LEU A 226 8.19 -3.40 9.45
C LEU A 226 8.86 -3.83 10.76
N LEU A 227 9.08 -2.89 11.68
CA LEU A 227 9.75 -3.20 12.96
C LEU A 227 8.90 -4.13 13.81
N ARG A 228 7.59 -3.88 13.87
CA ARG A 228 6.63 -4.75 14.56
C ARG A 228 6.56 -6.13 13.92
N ARG A 229 6.53 -6.23 12.59
CA ARG A 229 6.54 -7.51 11.86
C ARG A 229 7.83 -8.29 12.11
N ALA A 230 8.97 -7.61 12.14
CA ALA A 230 10.27 -8.20 12.49
C ALA A 230 10.28 -8.70 13.95
N ALA A 231 9.71 -7.95 14.89
CA ALA A 231 9.61 -8.34 16.29
C ALA A 231 8.73 -9.58 16.47
N LEU A 232 7.60 -9.66 15.78
CA LEU A 232 6.73 -10.84 15.80
C LEU A 232 7.42 -12.07 15.20
N ALA A 233 8.24 -11.87 14.18
CA ALA A 233 9.00 -12.94 13.56
C ALA A 233 10.12 -13.49 14.46
N ARG A 234 10.73 -12.64 15.29
CA ARG A 234 11.84 -13.00 16.19
C ARG A 234 11.64 -12.34 17.57
N PRO A 235 10.70 -12.83 18.40
CA PRO A 235 10.33 -12.16 19.66
C PRO A 235 11.47 -11.98 20.67
N TRP A 236 12.48 -12.84 20.62
CA TRP A 236 13.67 -12.77 21.48
C TRP A 236 14.64 -11.64 21.12
N HIS A 237 14.42 -10.91 20.02
CA HIS A 237 15.16 -9.71 19.64
C HIS A 237 14.32 -8.42 19.79
N LYS A 238 13.16 -8.49 20.45
CA LYS A 238 12.23 -7.37 20.56
C LYS A 238 12.87 -6.09 21.11
N GLU A 239 13.70 -6.21 22.14
CA GLU A 239 14.38 -5.05 22.76
C GLU A 239 15.25 -4.28 21.76
N ALA A 240 15.89 -4.96 20.80
CA ALA A 240 16.72 -4.31 19.79
C ALA A 240 15.89 -3.56 18.71
N LEU A 241 14.59 -3.86 18.61
CA LEU A 241 13.65 -3.26 17.64
C LEU A 241 12.86 -2.10 18.26
N GLU A 242 12.76 -2.03 19.58
CA GLU A 242 12.01 -0.98 20.28
C GLU A 242 12.70 0.38 20.09
N GLY A 243 11.97 1.35 19.53
CA GLY A 243 12.47 2.71 19.30
C GLY A 243 13.51 2.83 18.18
N ALA A 244 13.72 1.77 17.39
CA ALA A 244 14.60 1.83 16.23
C ALA A 244 14.06 2.83 15.19
N SER A 245 14.98 3.60 14.59
CA SER A 245 14.68 4.52 13.48
C SER A 245 14.87 3.77 12.16
N LEU A 246 13.85 3.77 11.30
CA LEU A 246 13.94 3.12 9.99
C LEU A 246 14.98 3.78 9.09
N GLY A 247 15.13 5.10 9.17
CA GLY A 247 16.10 5.84 8.36
C GLY A 247 17.56 5.45 8.61
N ALA A 248 17.85 4.76 9.72
CA ALA A 248 19.20 4.29 10.07
C ALA A 248 19.48 2.81 9.74
N LEU A 249 18.47 2.07 9.29
CA LEU A 249 18.57 0.63 9.03
C LEU A 249 18.85 0.33 7.57
N GLU A 250 19.67 -0.69 7.31
CA GLU A 250 19.78 -1.27 5.97
C GLU A 250 18.54 -2.12 5.66
N LEU A 251 17.91 -1.89 4.50
CA LEU A 251 16.74 -2.67 4.06
C LEU A 251 17.13 -3.55 2.88
N GLU A 252 17.28 -4.84 3.15
CA GLU A 252 17.49 -5.86 2.12
C GLU A 252 16.14 -6.36 1.61
N LEU A 253 15.97 -6.41 0.28
CA LEU A 253 14.75 -6.86 -0.36
C LEU A 253 15.06 -7.98 -1.34
N HIS A 254 14.30 -9.08 -1.25
CA HIS A 254 14.31 -10.15 -2.23
C HIS A 254 12.87 -10.43 -2.69
N VAL A 255 12.63 -10.32 -4.00
CA VAL A 255 11.32 -10.59 -4.61
C VAL A 255 11.41 -11.80 -5.52
N THR A 256 10.40 -12.66 -5.45
CA THR A 256 10.23 -13.80 -6.33
C THR A 256 8.81 -13.80 -6.85
N ALA A 257 8.62 -14.15 -8.12
CA ALA A 257 7.29 -14.29 -8.70
C ALA A 257 7.07 -15.71 -9.20
N LYS A 258 5.80 -16.14 -9.18
CA LYS A 258 5.36 -17.41 -9.72
C LYS A 258 4.16 -17.19 -10.61
N LEU A 259 4.27 -17.62 -11.86
CA LEU A 259 3.17 -17.66 -12.79
C LEU A 259 2.39 -18.96 -12.58
N GLN A 260 1.12 -18.81 -12.21
CA GLN A 260 0.20 -19.93 -12.19
C GLN A 260 -0.11 -20.34 -13.63
N ARG A 261 -0.22 -21.65 -13.88
CA ARG A 261 -0.66 -22.13 -15.19
C ARG A 261 -2.08 -21.62 -15.43
N SER A 262 -2.28 -20.85 -16.49
CA SER A 262 -3.63 -20.52 -16.94
C SER A 262 -4.36 -21.85 -17.16
N TYR A 263 -5.51 -22.03 -16.51
CA TYR A 263 -6.43 -23.07 -16.95
C TYR A 263 -6.77 -22.71 -18.39
N ASP A 264 -6.31 -23.52 -19.33
CA ASP A 264 -6.94 -23.61 -20.64
C ASP A 264 -8.42 -23.85 -20.36
N ALA A 265 -9.23 -22.79 -20.45
CA ALA A 265 -10.65 -22.94 -20.65
C ALA A 265 -10.81 -23.49 -22.06
N ALA A 266 -10.52 -24.78 -22.22
CA ALA A 266 -10.86 -25.55 -23.38
C ALA A 266 -12.39 -25.44 -23.54
N ARG A 267 -12.81 -24.56 -24.44
CA ARG A 267 -14.12 -24.59 -25.09
C ARG A 267 -13.95 -25.22 -26.46
#